data_AF-A0A7S2FYU5-F1
#
_entry.id   AF-A0A7S2FYU5-F1
#
_cell.length_a   1.000
_cell.length_b   1.000
_cell.length_c   1.000
_cell.angle_alpha   90.00
_cell.angle_beta   90.00
_cell.angle_gamma   90.00
#
_symmetry.space_group_name_H-M   'P 1'
#
loop_
_entity.id
_entity.type
_entity.pdbx_description
1 polymer ?
#
loop_
_entity_poly.entity_id
_entity_poly.type
_entity_poly.pdbx_seq_one_letter_code
_entity_poly.pdbx_strand_id
1 'polypeptide(L)'
;ASSIGRAANSDGITLVVFFSHQWLSNTAPDPSKIQYKTMCLALQRVVEMLNWTDGMASVQVWVDYCSIPQAPTQPHIRQIAIESLPLYSSLAGAFVIIAPASQHLNSGDVCDIDSYSQRMWCRAEQLCYWLRNGDRAMFMASEGSVRRVAQSEGFLESNLRVFQGTATK
;
A
#
# COMPACT_ATOMS: atom_id res chain seq x y z
N ALA A 1 2.91 20.39 -10.93
CA ALA A 1 2.59 19.30 -11.88
C ALA A 1 3.84 18.98 -12.71
N SER A 2 4.57 17.89 -12.39
CA SER A 2 5.52 17.15 -13.29
C SER A 2 6.59 16.29 -12.56
N SER A 3 6.44 15.87 -11.30
CA SER A 3 7.49 15.06 -10.62
C SER A 3 7.47 13.56 -10.94
N ILE A 4 6.40 13.04 -11.56
CA ILE A 4 6.15 11.58 -11.65
C ILE A 4 6.89 10.91 -12.83
N GLY A 5 7.63 11.70 -13.61
CA GLY A 5 8.44 11.25 -14.74
C GLY A 5 9.92 11.65 -14.64
N ARG A 6 10.44 11.93 -13.44
CA ARG A 6 11.90 11.98 -13.29
C ARG A 6 12.42 10.54 -13.42
N ALA A 7 13.20 10.27 -14.47
CA ALA A 7 14.24 9.26 -14.39
C ALA A 7 14.96 9.48 -13.04
N ALA A 8 15.27 8.41 -12.31
CA ALA A 8 16.07 8.50 -11.11
C ALA A 8 17.36 9.26 -11.50
N ASN A 9 17.37 10.54 -11.13
CA ASN A 9 18.39 11.49 -11.48
C ASN A 9 19.40 11.43 -10.35
N SER A 10 20.70 11.33 -10.69
CA SER A 10 21.87 12.11 -10.22
C SER A 10 21.93 12.80 -8.83
N ASP A 11 20.82 12.95 -8.11
CA ASP A 11 20.59 13.78 -6.94
C ASP A 11 20.49 12.95 -5.64
N GLY A 12 20.60 11.61 -5.70
CA GLY A 12 20.59 10.75 -4.51
C GLY A 12 19.23 10.58 -3.82
N ILE A 13 18.11 10.84 -4.51
CA ILE A 13 16.77 10.68 -3.94
C ILE A 13 16.36 9.21 -3.97
N THR A 14 16.26 8.61 -2.79
CA THR A 14 15.67 7.27 -2.59
C THR A 14 14.20 7.24 -3.03
N LEU A 15 13.85 6.28 -3.88
CA LEU A 15 12.47 6.04 -4.28
C LEU A 15 11.78 5.13 -3.26
N VAL A 16 10.65 5.55 -2.69
CA VAL A 16 9.89 4.77 -1.72
C VAL A 16 8.59 4.26 -2.34
N VAL A 17 8.36 2.96 -2.27
CA VAL A 17 7.07 2.32 -2.61
C VAL A 17 6.33 2.02 -1.31
N PHE A 18 5.12 2.55 -1.17
CA PHE A 18 4.24 2.27 -0.04
C PHE A 18 3.31 1.10 -0.37
N PHE A 19 3.39 0.02 0.41
CA PHE A 19 2.48 -1.12 0.29
C PHE A 19 1.35 -1.00 1.31
N SER A 20 0.15 -0.73 0.82
CA SER A 20 -1.08 -0.77 1.62
C SER A 20 -1.69 -2.16 1.54
N HIS A 21 -1.99 -2.76 2.69
CA HIS A 21 -2.55 -4.10 2.80
C HIS A 21 -3.44 -4.20 4.04
N GLN A 22 -4.17 -5.31 4.15
CA GLN A 22 -4.91 -5.64 5.36
C GLN A 22 -4.26 -6.81 6.08
N TRP A 23 -4.33 -6.83 7.42
CA TRP A 23 -3.84 -7.96 8.20
C TRP A 23 -4.71 -9.20 7.97
N LEU A 24 -4.07 -10.35 7.83
CA LEU A 24 -4.71 -11.65 7.59
C LEU A 24 -4.84 -12.52 8.86
N SER A 25 -4.47 -11.99 10.03
CA SER A 25 -4.79 -12.58 11.33
C SER A 25 -4.71 -11.56 12.44
N ASN A 26 -5.19 -11.92 13.63
CA ASN A 26 -5.15 -11.07 14.83
C ASN A 26 -3.72 -10.84 15.36
N THR A 27 -2.76 -11.68 14.99
CA THR A 27 -1.41 -11.70 15.60
C THR A 27 -0.27 -11.59 14.60
N ALA A 28 -0.54 -11.76 13.31
CA ALA A 28 0.43 -11.67 12.23
C ALA A 28 -0.21 -11.09 10.97
N PRO A 29 0.46 -10.15 10.27
CA PRO A 29 -0.10 -9.48 9.10
C PRO A 29 -0.31 -10.45 7.93
N ASP A 30 0.60 -11.40 7.72
CA ASP A 30 0.59 -12.32 6.59
C ASP A 30 1.08 -13.72 7.00
N PRO A 31 0.27 -14.52 7.72
CA PRO A 31 0.67 -15.81 8.25
C PRO A 31 1.13 -16.81 7.17
N SER A 32 0.55 -16.73 5.98
CA SER A 32 0.81 -17.64 4.86
C SER A 32 1.84 -17.09 3.85
N LYS A 33 2.36 -15.89 4.07
CA LYS A 33 3.30 -15.18 3.19
C LYS A 33 2.74 -14.89 1.79
N ILE A 34 1.41 -14.85 1.64
CA ILE A 34 0.75 -14.64 0.34
C ILE A 34 0.85 -13.17 -0.08
N GLN A 35 0.71 -12.24 0.87
CA GLN A 35 0.90 -10.82 0.61
C GLN A 35 2.35 -10.50 0.33
N TYR A 36 3.30 -11.11 1.04
CA TYR A 36 4.73 -10.96 0.78
C TYR A 36 5.10 -11.35 -0.66
N LYS A 37 4.63 -12.52 -1.12
CA LYS A 37 4.84 -12.95 -2.52
C LYS A 37 4.23 -11.95 -3.51
N THR A 38 3.04 -11.44 -3.19
CA THR A 38 2.35 -10.43 -4.01
C THR A 38 3.11 -9.09 -4.02
N MET A 39 3.68 -8.67 -2.89
CA MET A 39 4.53 -7.48 -2.78
C MET A 39 5.79 -7.60 -3.64
N CYS A 40 6.47 -8.75 -3.63
CA CYS A 40 7.64 -8.98 -4.47
C CYS A 40 7.31 -8.85 -5.97
N LEU A 41 6.23 -9.50 -6.41
CA LEU A 41 5.76 -9.41 -7.79
C LEU A 41 5.32 -7.98 -8.15
N ALA A 42 4.62 -7.31 -7.24
CA ALA A 42 4.17 -5.94 -7.42
C ALA A 42 5.35 -4.97 -7.54
N LEU A 43 6.38 -5.09 -6.69
CA LEU A 43 7.56 -4.25 -6.74
C LEU A 43 8.25 -4.34 -8.11
N GLN A 44 8.48 -5.57 -8.59
CA GLN A 44 9.10 -5.80 -9.88
C GLN A 44 8.30 -5.11 -11.01
N ARG A 45 6.97 -5.31 -11.03
CA ARG A 45 6.13 -4.70 -12.07
C ARG A 45 6.02 -3.20 -11.97
N VAL A 46 5.99 -2.63 -10.77
CA VAL A 46 5.92 -1.18 -10.58
C VAL A 46 7.20 -0.50 -11.06
N VAL A 47 8.36 -1.08 -10.75
CA VAL A 47 9.67 -0.60 -11.25
C VAL A 47 9.71 -0.58 -12.77
N GLU A 48 9.24 -1.66 -13.41
CA GLU A 48 9.13 -1.75 -14.86
C GLU A 48 8.13 -0.72 -15.42
N MET A 49 6.91 -0.64 -14.88
CA MET A 49 5.84 0.24 -15.36
C MET A 49 6.12 1.73 -15.18
N LEU A 50 7.01 2.09 -14.24
CA LEU A 50 7.45 3.46 -13.99
C LEU A 50 8.79 3.78 -14.67
N ASN A 51 9.38 2.83 -15.40
CA ASN A 51 10.69 2.97 -16.05
C ASN A 51 11.78 3.46 -15.08
N TRP A 52 11.83 2.90 -13.86
CA TRP A 52 12.89 3.21 -12.91
C TRP A 52 14.19 2.50 -13.29
N THR A 53 15.09 3.24 -13.95
CA THR A 53 16.29 2.73 -14.62
C THR A 53 17.34 2.14 -13.71
N ASP A 54 17.43 2.63 -12.47
CA ASP A 54 18.38 2.13 -11.47
C ASP A 54 17.91 0.80 -10.84
N GLY A 55 16.75 0.30 -11.28
CA GLY A 55 16.20 -0.99 -10.90
C GLY A 55 15.77 -1.07 -9.44
N MET A 56 15.46 -2.28 -8.98
CA MET A 56 14.94 -2.52 -7.63
C MET A 56 15.92 -2.14 -6.52
N ALA A 57 17.23 -2.13 -6.78
CA ALA A 57 18.25 -1.83 -5.77
C ALA A 57 18.20 -0.37 -5.28
N SER A 58 17.64 0.52 -6.08
CA SER A 58 17.45 1.94 -5.76
C SER A 58 16.13 2.24 -5.01
N VAL A 59 15.30 1.21 -4.81
CA VAL A 59 13.94 1.35 -4.27
C VAL A 59 13.88 0.84 -2.84
N GLN A 60 13.36 1.67 -1.96
CA GLN A 60 12.97 1.27 -0.61
C GLN A 60 11.47 0.98 -0.54
N VAL A 61 11.12 0.06 0.35
CA VAL A 61 9.74 -0.36 0.56
C VAL A 61 9.29 0.07 1.95
N TRP A 62 8.12 0.67 2.02
CA TRP A 62 7.45 1.00 3.27
C TRP A 62 6.25 0.06 3.45
N VAL A 63 6.27 -0.72 4.54
CA VAL A 63 5.22 -1.67 4.94
C VAL A 63 5.02 -1.49 6.43
N ASP A 64 3.79 -1.23 6.86
CA ASP A 64 3.47 -0.87 8.25
C ASP A 64 4.09 -1.83 9.28
N TYR A 65 4.03 -3.14 9.06
CA TYR A 65 4.55 -4.15 9.96
C TYR A 65 6.07 -4.05 10.17
N CYS A 66 6.82 -3.73 9.11
CA CYS A 66 8.27 -3.62 9.13
C CYS A 66 8.75 -2.19 9.45
N SER A 67 7.91 -1.19 9.21
CA SER A 67 8.24 0.23 9.30
C SER A 67 7.70 0.89 10.57
N ILE A 68 6.80 0.24 11.30
CA ILE A 68 6.24 0.68 12.59
C ILE A 68 6.70 -0.24 13.72
N PRO A 69 7.03 0.29 14.91
CA PRO A 69 7.30 -0.51 16.10
C PRO A 69 6.15 -1.49 16.45
N GLN A 70 6.46 -2.79 16.46
CA GLN A 70 5.50 -3.85 16.82
C GLN A 70 5.62 -4.30 18.29
N ALA A 71 6.65 -3.82 19.01
CA ALA A 71 6.92 -4.28 20.37
C ALA A 71 5.79 -3.90 21.34
N PRO A 72 5.29 -4.85 22.16
CA PRO A 72 4.20 -4.60 23.10
C PRO A 72 4.60 -3.64 24.23
N THR A 73 5.89 -3.40 24.42
CA THR A 73 6.44 -2.52 25.46
C THR A 73 6.24 -1.03 25.17
N GLN A 74 5.86 -0.64 23.95
CA GLN A 74 5.74 0.77 23.54
C GLN A 74 4.41 1.06 22.79
N PRO A 75 3.25 0.81 23.41
CA PRO A 75 1.95 0.90 22.73
C PRO A 75 1.62 2.33 22.27
N HIS A 76 2.04 3.36 23.00
CA HIS A 76 1.77 4.75 22.61
C HIS A 76 2.59 5.17 21.36
N ILE A 77 3.84 4.72 21.23
CA ILE A 77 4.66 4.99 20.05
C ILE A 77 4.06 4.29 18.83
N ARG A 78 3.63 3.03 19.00
CA ARG A 78 2.92 2.30 17.94
C ARG A 78 1.66 3.05 17.49
N GLN A 79 0.86 3.54 18.43
CA GLN A 79 -0.38 4.26 18.10
C GLN A 79 -0.09 5.55 17.32
N ILE A 80 0.88 6.37 17.75
CA ILE A 80 1.28 7.60 17.04
C ILE A 80 1.81 7.27 15.63
N ALA A 81 2.55 6.17 15.49
CA ALA A 81 3.06 5.73 14.19
C ALA A 81 1.96 5.18 13.26
N ILE A 82 0.91 4.54 13.81
CA ILE A 82 -0.28 4.14 13.04
C ILE A 82 -1.03 5.39 12.57
N GLU A 83 -1.21 6.39 13.43
CA GLU A 83 -1.90 7.64 13.10
C GLU A 83 -1.17 8.45 12.01
N SER A 84 0.13 8.23 11.80
CA SER A 84 0.91 8.86 10.73
C SER A 84 0.95 8.08 9.42
N LEU A 85 0.28 6.92 9.30
CA LEU A 85 0.12 6.17 8.04
C LEU A 85 -0.31 7.04 6.84
N PRO A 86 -1.32 7.94 6.97
CA PRO A 86 -1.73 8.79 5.86
C PRO A 86 -0.64 9.77 5.42
N LEU A 87 0.24 10.20 6.35
CA LEU A 87 1.38 11.05 6.02
C LEU A 87 2.43 10.26 5.23
N TYR A 88 2.84 9.07 5.71
CA TYR A 88 3.83 8.24 5.03
C TYR A 88 3.39 7.85 3.62
N SER A 89 2.12 7.42 3.47
CA SER A 89 1.56 7.14 2.16
C SER A 89 1.67 8.37 1.26
N SER A 90 1.25 9.55 1.70
CA SER A 90 1.32 10.78 0.88
C SER A 90 2.72 11.12 0.35
N LEU A 91 3.78 10.80 1.11
CA LEU A 91 5.17 11.11 0.76
C LEU A 91 5.81 10.08 -0.18
N ALA A 92 5.18 8.91 -0.39
CA ALA A 92 5.73 7.85 -1.22
C ALA A 92 5.80 8.23 -2.71
N GLY A 93 6.78 7.66 -3.42
CA GLY A 93 6.92 7.81 -4.87
C GLY A 93 5.89 7.00 -5.64
N ALA A 94 5.50 5.83 -5.11
CA ALA A 94 4.42 5.00 -5.63
C ALA A 94 3.57 4.42 -4.49
N PHE A 95 2.29 4.23 -4.76
CA PHE A 95 1.33 3.60 -3.85
C PHE A 95 0.81 2.31 -4.46
N VAL A 96 0.87 1.22 -3.71
CA VAL A 96 0.50 -0.09 -4.24
C VAL A 96 -0.40 -0.81 -3.24
N ILE A 97 -1.62 -1.09 -3.67
CA ILE A 97 -2.59 -1.92 -2.95
C ILE A 97 -2.18 -3.39 -3.11
N ILE A 98 -2.02 -4.10 -2.01
CA ILE A 98 -1.73 -5.53 -1.97
C ILE A 98 -2.96 -6.26 -1.41
N ALA A 99 -3.72 -6.89 -2.30
CA ALA A 99 -4.98 -7.53 -1.94
C ALA A 99 -5.19 -8.87 -2.69
N PRO A 100 -4.27 -9.85 -2.55
CA PRO A 100 -4.49 -11.17 -3.12
C PRO A 100 -5.66 -11.87 -2.43
N ALA A 101 -6.43 -12.66 -3.19
CA ALA A 101 -7.46 -13.54 -2.62
C ALA A 101 -6.84 -14.47 -1.57
N SER A 102 -7.30 -14.32 -0.34
CA SER A 102 -6.78 -14.99 0.86
C SER A 102 -7.90 -15.17 1.88
N GLN A 103 -7.61 -15.87 2.98
CA GLN A 103 -8.56 -16.03 4.09
C GLN A 103 -7.94 -15.49 5.37
N HIS A 104 -8.74 -14.77 6.15
CA HIS A 104 -8.34 -14.34 7.47
C HIS A 104 -8.25 -15.56 8.40
N LEU A 105 -7.09 -15.80 9.00
CA LEU A 105 -6.79 -17.03 9.74
C LEU A 105 -7.75 -17.28 10.92
N ASN A 106 -8.20 -16.22 11.59
CA ASN A 106 -9.01 -16.34 12.81
C ASN A 106 -10.51 -16.37 12.54
N SER A 107 -11.01 -15.59 11.57
CA SER A 107 -12.44 -15.47 11.31
C SER A 107 -12.91 -16.32 10.13
N GLY A 108 -12.00 -16.72 9.24
CA GLY A 108 -12.33 -17.41 7.99
C GLY A 108 -12.88 -16.48 6.90
N ASP A 109 -12.96 -15.17 7.16
CA ASP A 109 -13.46 -14.21 6.19
C ASP A 109 -12.58 -14.16 4.94
N VAL A 110 -13.22 -13.92 3.79
CA VAL A 110 -12.51 -13.71 2.53
C VAL A 110 -11.79 -12.36 2.58
N CYS A 111 -10.51 -12.41 2.24
CA CYS A 111 -9.61 -11.26 2.19
C CYS A 111 -9.17 -11.03 0.73
N ASP A 112 -9.70 -10.00 0.11
CA ASP A 112 -9.48 -9.59 -1.28
C ASP A 112 -9.57 -8.05 -1.44
N ILE A 113 -9.62 -7.57 -2.68
CA ILE A 113 -9.77 -6.14 -3.02
C ILE A 113 -11.04 -5.54 -2.41
N ASP A 114 -12.15 -6.27 -2.41
CA ASP A 114 -13.43 -5.75 -1.94
C ASP A 114 -13.39 -5.56 -0.42
N SER A 115 -12.95 -6.58 0.32
CA SER A 115 -12.75 -6.49 1.78
C SER A 115 -11.73 -5.39 2.15
N TYR A 116 -10.64 -5.25 1.41
CA TYR A 116 -9.65 -4.18 1.59
C TYR A 116 -10.30 -2.80 1.40
N SER A 117 -11.08 -2.64 0.33
CA SER A 117 -11.73 -1.36 -0.01
C SER A 117 -12.75 -0.92 1.04
N GLN A 118 -13.25 -1.82 1.88
CA GLN A 118 -14.18 -1.47 2.96
C GLN A 118 -13.49 -0.86 4.17
N ARG A 119 -12.16 -0.94 4.31
CA ARG A 119 -11.44 -0.49 5.52
C ARG A 119 -11.19 1.01 5.50
N MET A 120 -11.61 1.71 6.56
CA MET A 120 -11.47 3.16 6.69
C MET A 120 -10.00 3.62 6.57
N TRP A 121 -9.06 2.94 7.22
CA TRP A 121 -7.65 3.31 7.19
C TRP A 121 -7.03 3.18 5.80
N CYS A 122 -7.32 2.09 5.09
CA CYS A 122 -6.86 1.87 3.72
C CYS A 122 -7.43 2.94 2.76
N ARG A 123 -8.67 3.41 2.99
CA ARG A 123 -9.24 4.54 2.25
C ARG A 123 -8.54 5.86 2.57
N ALA A 124 -8.20 6.11 3.83
CA ALA A 124 -7.50 7.32 4.25
C ALA A 124 -6.11 7.43 3.61
N GLU A 125 -5.36 6.32 3.58
CA GLU A 125 -4.06 6.23 2.90
C GLU A 125 -4.18 6.54 1.39
N GLN A 126 -5.16 5.93 0.71
CA GLN A 126 -5.44 6.18 -0.70
C GLN A 126 -5.79 7.66 -0.96
N LEU A 127 -6.67 8.25 -0.14
CA LEU A 127 -7.04 9.67 -0.25
C LEU A 127 -5.82 10.58 -0.09
N CYS A 128 -5.01 10.38 0.94
CA CYS A 128 -3.84 11.22 1.20
C CYS A 128 -2.77 11.08 0.11
N TYR A 129 -2.53 9.88 -0.41
CA TYR A 129 -1.66 9.70 -1.57
C TYR A 129 -2.20 10.43 -2.80
N TRP A 130 -3.48 10.21 -3.12
CA TRP A 130 -4.11 10.77 -4.30
C TRP A 130 -4.14 12.30 -4.28
N LEU A 131 -4.46 12.93 -3.14
CA LEU A 131 -4.47 14.38 -3.00
C LEU A 131 -3.10 15.02 -3.28
N ARG A 132 -2.01 14.33 -2.93
CA ARG A 132 -0.64 14.84 -3.13
C ARG A 132 -0.04 14.48 -4.48
N ASN A 133 -0.30 13.28 -5.00
CA ASN A 133 0.42 12.70 -6.13
C ASN A 133 -0.49 12.39 -7.34
N GLY A 134 -1.81 12.41 -7.19
CA GLY A 134 -2.76 11.90 -8.18
C GLY A 134 -2.74 10.36 -8.27
N ASP A 135 -3.25 9.82 -9.38
CA ASP A 135 -3.44 8.39 -9.62
C ASP A 135 -2.33 7.74 -10.47
N ARG A 136 -1.44 8.56 -11.05
CA ARG A 136 -0.41 8.12 -12.01
C ARG A 136 0.58 7.10 -11.47
N ALA A 137 0.80 7.02 -10.16
CA ALA A 137 1.66 6.01 -9.54
C ALA A 137 0.92 5.22 -8.46
N MET A 138 -0.40 5.06 -8.65
CA MET A 138 -1.24 4.17 -7.86
C MET A 138 -1.46 2.85 -8.60
N PHE A 139 -1.13 1.75 -7.94
CA PHE A 139 -1.24 0.39 -8.49
C PHE A 139 -2.02 -0.52 -7.54
N MET A 140 -2.53 -1.60 -8.11
CA MET A 140 -3.21 -2.66 -7.39
C MET A 140 -2.64 -4.00 -7.84
N ALA A 141 -2.27 -4.82 -6.87
CA ALA A 141 -1.77 -6.17 -7.06
C ALA A 141 -2.73 -7.18 -6.42
N SER A 142 -3.31 -8.03 -7.26
CA SER A 142 -4.18 -9.13 -6.86
C SER A 142 -4.18 -10.21 -7.94
N GLU A 143 -4.42 -11.46 -7.55
CA GLU A 143 -4.53 -12.60 -8.49
C GLU A 143 -3.31 -12.77 -9.41
N GLY A 144 -2.11 -12.40 -8.94
CA GLY A 144 -0.87 -12.44 -9.73
C GLY A 144 -0.76 -11.37 -10.82
N SER A 145 -1.71 -10.44 -10.89
CA SER A 145 -1.72 -9.30 -11.80
C SER A 145 -1.38 -8.00 -11.06
N VAL A 146 -0.78 -7.05 -11.79
CA VAL A 146 -0.52 -5.70 -11.31
C VAL A 146 -1.05 -4.72 -12.34
N ARG A 147 -1.94 -3.84 -11.91
CA ARG A 147 -2.61 -2.86 -12.79
C ARG A 147 -2.65 -1.48 -12.15
N ARG A 148 -2.80 -0.44 -12.96
CA ARG A 148 -2.99 0.93 -12.45
C ARG A 148 -4.39 1.05 -11.87
N VAL A 149 -4.53 1.74 -10.73
CA VAL A 149 -5.85 1.97 -10.11
C VAL A 149 -6.79 2.69 -11.06
N ALA A 150 -6.28 3.60 -11.88
CA ALA A 150 -7.03 4.32 -12.92
C ALA A 150 -7.72 3.42 -13.96
N GLN A 151 -7.28 2.17 -14.13
CA GLN A 151 -7.88 1.21 -15.06
C GLN A 151 -9.11 0.51 -14.46
N SER A 152 -9.35 0.66 -13.15
CA SER A 152 -10.50 0.12 -12.46
C SER A 152 -11.57 1.21 -12.34
N GLU A 153 -12.56 1.17 -13.23
CA GLU A 153 -13.64 2.17 -13.28
C GLU A 153 -14.38 2.27 -11.93
N GLY A 154 -14.60 3.50 -11.46
CA GLY A 154 -15.29 3.79 -10.19
C GLY A 154 -14.56 3.38 -8.91
N PHE A 155 -13.47 2.62 -8.98
CA PHE A 155 -12.76 2.14 -7.80
C PHE A 155 -12.23 3.29 -6.94
N LEU A 156 -11.52 4.24 -7.56
CA LEU A 156 -10.94 5.37 -6.84
C LEU A 156 -12.05 6.23 -6.22
N GLU A 157 -13.06 6.62 -7.00
CA GLU A 157 -14.18 7.45 -6.49
C GLU A 157 -14.87 6.79 -5.27
N SER A 158 -15.10 5.48 -5.33
CA SER A 158 -15.66 4.72 -4.21
C SER A 158 -14.73 4.77 -2.98
N ASN A 159 -13.42 4.57 -3.17
CA ASN A 159 -12.44 4.54 -2.07
C ASN A 159 -12.15 5.92 -1.47
N LEU A 160 -12.36 7.03 -2.20
CA LEU A 160 -12.21 8.38 -1.67
C LEU A 160 -13.28 8.75 -0.63
N ARG A 161 -14.38 7.98 -0.53
CA ARG A 161 -15.40 8.12 0.51
C ARG A 161 -14.91 7.48 1.83
N VAL A 162 -13.90 8.08 2.45
CA VAL A 162 -13.18 7.53 3.62
C VAL A 162 -14.12 7.15 4.76
N PHE A 163 -15.05 8.04 5.12
CA PHE A 163 -15.99 7.83 6.24
C PHE A 163 -17.09 6.80 5.96
N GLN A 164 -17.19 6.28 4.72
CA GLN A 164 -18.04 5.13 4.40
C GLN A 164 -17.33 3.79 4.63
N GLY A 165 -16.05 3.82 5.02
CA GLY A 165 -15.31 2.63 5.41
C GLY A 165 -15.55 2.23 6.87
N THR A 166 -15.36 0.94 7.16
CA THR A 166 -15.40 0.37 8.49
C THR A 166 -14.10 0.68 9.23
N ALA A 167 -14.20 1.27 10.42
CA ALA A 167 -13.08 1.47 11.33
C ALA A 167 -12.82 0.18 12.12
N THR A 168 -12.10 -0.77 11.51
CA THR A 168 -11.62 -1.97 12.21
C THR A 168 -10.24 -1.68 12.81
N LYS A 169 -10.05 -2.02 14.09
CA LYS A 169 -8.72 -2.08 14.72
C LYS A 169 -7.97 -3.33 14.29
#